data_AF-C0IN58-F1
#
_entry.id   AF-C0IN58-F1
#
_cell.length_a   1.000
_cell.length_b   1.000
_cell.length_c   1.000
_cell.angle_alpha   90.00
_cell.angle_beta   90.00
_cell.angle_gamma   90.00
#
_symmetry.space_group_name_H-M   'P 1'
#
loop_
_entity.id
_entity.type
_entity.pdbx_description
1 polymer ?
#
loop_
_entity_poly.entity_id
_entity_poly.type
_entity_poly.pdbx_seq_one_letter_code
_entity_poly.pdbx_strand_id
1 'polypeptide(L)'
;MRKFGIVAAAAMALWGGGSFVQAAQAPTAPPAPTDKAAYFQNSDLQNIWKDLEARQVLNKRVLEGGAYSINIRIVKATDAPLQHANSLDIWLVSAGSATAVTGGELLDLKKRPNSDDAAGTSIKGGVEQPLKAGDVLYVPPGVPHGFKDIRGFRAFLIRFDTK
;
A
#
# COMPACT_ATOMS: atom_id res chain seq x y z
N MET A 1 -54.05 44.13 14.90
CA MET A 1 -53.10 45.10 14.32
C MET A 1 -51.74 44.42 14.14
N ARG A 2 -51.24 44.39 12.91
CA ARG A 2 -50.06 43.60 12.48
C ARG A 2 -48.80 44.01 13.24
N LYS A 3 -48.12 43.05 13.87
CA LYS A 3 -46.75 43.20 14.38
C LYS A 3 -45.79 42.66 13.31
N PHE A 4 -45.02 43.55 12.69
CA PHE A 4 -43.82 43.19 11.94
C PHE A 4 -42.63 43.43 12.87
N GLY A 5 -41.97 42.36 13.29
CA GLY A 5 -40.67 42.41 13.95
C GLY A 5 -39.58 42.21 12.89
N ILE A 6 -38.78 43.24 12.65
CA ILE A 6 -37.54 43.14 11.90
C ILE A 6 -36.45 42.79 12.92
N VAL A 7 -35.87 41.60 12.80
CA VAL A 7 -34.58 41.25 13.41
C VAL A 7 -33.61 41.13 12.25
N ALA A 8 -32.74 42.12 12.09
CA ALA A 8 -31.55 42.00 11.24
C ALA A 8 -30.35 41.83 12.19
N ALA A 9 -29.87 40.59 12.26
CA ALA A 9 -28.70 40.21 13.03
C ALA A 9 -27.43 40.81 12.41
N ALA A 10 -26.55 41.29 13.29
CA ALA A 10 -25.27 41.87 12.95
C ALA A 10 -24.34 40.87 12.24
N ALA A 11 -23.70 41.33 11.17
CA ALA A 11 -22.61 40.63 10.52
C ALA A 11 -21.36 40.66 11.41
N MET A 12 -20.90 39.50 11.87
CA MET A 12 -19.53 39.31 12.34
C MET A 12 -18.75 38.55 11.27
N ALA A 13 -17.89 39.28 10.55
CA ALA A 13 -16.85 38.68 9.73
C ALA A 13 -15.77 38.11 10.65
N LEU A 14 -15.77 36.79 10.83
CA LEU A 14 -14.66 36.07 11.45
C LEU A 14 -13.68 35.67 10.35
N TRP A 15 -12.56 36.38 10.28
CA TRP A 15 -11.35 35.91 9.58
C TRP A 15 -10.75 34.76 10.38
N GLY A 16 -11.18 33.53 10.06
CA GLY A 16 -10.50 32.31 10.51
C GLY A 16 -9.28 32.04 9.64
N GLY A 17 -8.10 32.46 10.10
CA GLY A 17 -6.83 32.05 9.53
C GLY A 17 -6.60 30.56 9.76
N GLY A 18 -7.12 29.72 8.87
CA GLY A 18 -6.81 28.30 8.82
C GLY A 18 -5.34 28.14 8.43
N SER A 19 -4.51 27.75 9.39
CA SER A 19 -3.15 27.29 9.09
C SER A 19 -3.26 25.97 8.32
N PHE A 20 -3.03 26.01 7.01
CA PHE A 20 -2.79 24.81 6.23
C PHE A 20 -1.46 24.23 6.72
N VAL A 21 -1.53 23.20 7.57
CA VAL A 21 -0.37 22.36 7.83
C VAL A 21 -0.05 21.66 6.52
N GLN A 22 0.99 22.13 5.83
CA GLN A 22 1.57 21.45 4.69
C GLN A 22 1.93 20.03 5.15
N ALA A 23 1.22 19.02 4.65
CA ALA A 23 1.57 17.63 4.90
C ALA A 23 3.02 17.44 4.43
N ALA A 24 3.93 17.14 5.37
CA ALA A 24 5.30 16.83 5.04
C ALA A 24 5.29 15.68 4.02
N GLN A 25 5.93 15.90 2.87
CA GLN A 25 6.12 14.83 1.89
C GLN A 25 6.85 13.69 2.59
N ALA A 26 6.29 12.49 2.54
CA ALA A 26 6.96 11.31 3.06
C ALA A 26 8.34 11.22 2.38
N PRO A 27 9.43 10.97 3.14
CA PRO A 27 10.76 10.88 2.56
C PRO A 27 10.75 9.86 1.42
N THR A 28 11.30 10.27 0.28
CA THR A 28 11.45 9.42 -0.90
C THR A 28 12.37 8.26 -0.56
N ALA A 29 12.08 7.07 -1.08
CA ALA A 29 12.90 5.90 -0.85
C ALA A 29 14.32 6.10 -1.38
N PRO A 30 15.34 5.46 -0.77
CA PRO A 30 16.70 5.52 -1.28
C PRO A 30 16.78 5.04 -2.75
N PRO A 31 17.49 5.74 -3.64
CA PRO A 31 17.68 5.29 -5.00
C PRO A 31 18.55 4.02 -5.02
N ALA A 32 18.30 3.14 -5.99
CA ALA A 32 19.12 1.97 -6.23
C ALA A 32 20.55 2.41 -6.62
N PRO A 33 21.60 1.85 -6.00
CA PRO A 33 22.97 2.14 -6.41
C PRO A 33 23.26 1.58 -7.80
N THR A 34 24.02 2.32 -8.61
CA THR A 34 24.39 1.94 -9.98
C THR A 34 25.84 1.47 -10.11
N ASP A 35 26.65 1.69 -9.08
CA ASP A 35 28.10 1.46 -9.06
C ASP A 35 28.57 0.49 -7.97
N LYS A 36 27.65 0.02 -7.11
CA LYS A 36 27.91 -0.89 -5.99
C LYS A 36 26.67 -1.67 -5.57
N ALA A 37 26.87 -2.72 -4.78
CA ALA A 37 25.76 -3.47 -4.19
C ALA A 37 25.10 -2.71 -3.03
N ALA A 38 23.78 -2.90 -2.87
CA ALA A 38 23.06 -2.56 -1.66
C ALA A 38 22.93 -3.80 -0.76
N TYR A 39 23.14 -3.64 0.54
CA TYR A 39 22.99 -4.69 1.54
C TYR A 39 21.95 -4.29 2.58
N PHE A 40 21.06 -5.22 2.93
CA PHE A 40 20.06 -5.03 3.97
C PHE A 40 20.40 -5.96 5.13
N GLN A 41 21.04 -5.43 6.18
CA GLN A 41 21.37 -6.25 7.34
C GLN A 41 20.10 -6.69 8.07
N ASN A 42 20.08 -7.93 8.55
CA ASN A 42 18.91 -8.44 9.26
C ASN A 42 18.56 -7.60 10.50
N SER A 43 19.54 -7.09 11.24
CA SER A 43 19.30 -6.19 12.39
C SER A 43 18.51 -4.95 12.00
N ASP A 44 18.89 -4.31 10.89
CA ASP A 44 18.21 -3.12 10.38
C ASP A 44 16.79 -3.46 9.91
N LEU A 45 16.63 -4.60 9.23
CA LEU A 45 15.33 -5.10 8.83
C LEU A 45 14.42 -5.34 10.04
N GLN A 46 14.93 -5.98 11.11
CA GLN A 46 14.17 -6.18 12.35
C GLN A 46 13.77 -4.85 12.99
N ASN A 47 14.65 -3.85 12.98
CA ASN A 47 14.34 -2.51 13.48
C ASN A 47 13.26 -1.81 12.64
N ILE A 48 13.35 -1.91 11.31
CA ILE A 48 12.34 -1.38 10.41
C ILE A 48 10.98 -2.04 10.66
N TRP A 49 10.91 -3.36 10.79
CA TRP A 49 9.65 -4.05 11.07
C TRP A 49 9.00 -3.54 12.36
N LYS A 50 9.77 -3.44 13.45
CA LYS A 50 9.28 -2.93 14.73
C LYS A 50 8.79 -1.48 14.63
N ASP A 51 9.53 -0.61 13.95
CA ASP A 51 9.13 0.80 13.74
C ASP A 51 7.81 0.89 12.95
N LEU A 52 7.71 0.17 11.85
CA LEU A 52 6.51 0.18 11.00
C LEU A 52 5.28 -0.40 11.71
N GLU A 53 5.47 -1.48 12.49
CA GLU A 53 4.42 -2.04 13.33
C GLU A 53 3.97 -1.03 14.40
N ALA A 54 4.90 -0.38 15.10
CA ALA A 54 4.58 0.62 16.12
C ALA A 54 3.82 1.83 15.53
N ARG A 55 4.18 2.23 14.30
CA ARG A 55 3.58 3.37 13.60
C ARG A 55 2.36 3.02 12.73
N GLN A 56 2.00 1.74 12.66
CA GLN A 56 0.94 1.23 11.77
C GLN A 56 1.15 1.60 10.29
N VAL A 57 2.40 1.62 9.82
CA VAL A 57 2.74 1.88 8.42
C VAL A 57 2.88 0.55 7.68
N LEU A 58 2.07 0.33 6.66
CA LEU A 58 1.94 -0.98 5.99
C LEU A 58 2.93 -1.20 4.85
N ASN A 59 3.50 -0.12 4.30
CA ASN A 59 4.44 -0.19 3.19
C ASN A 59 5.60 0.78 3.43
N LYS A 60 6.82 0.28 3.27
CA LYS A 60 8.02 1.10 3.18
C LYS A 60 8.86 0.64 2.01
N ARG A 61 9.01 1.50 1.01
CA ARG A 61 9.99 1.28 -0.05
C ARG A 61 11.39 1.54 0.51
N VAL A 62 12.25 0.54 0.42
CA VAL A 62 13.63 0.59 0.92
C VAL A 62 14.66 0.73 -0.19
N LEU A 63 14.25 0.54 -1.44
CA LEU A 63 15.05 0.76 -2.64
C LEU A 63 14.15 1.11 -3.82
N GLU A 64 14.54 2.12 -4.59
CA GLU A 64 13.85 2.63 -5.77
C GLU A 64 14.80 2.66 -6.98
N GLY A 65 14.54 1.82 -7.97
CA GLY A 65 15.34 1.67 -9.19
C GLY A 65 14.67 2.25 -10.44
N GLY A 66 13.55 2.96 -10.30
CA GLY A 66 12.73 3.44 -11.42
C GLY A 66 11.84 2.32 -11.96
N ALA A 67 12.45 1.33 -12.61
CA ALA A 67 11.76 0.15 -13.17
C ALA A 67 11.64 -1.02 -12.18
N TYR A 68 12.15 -0.87 -10.96
CA TYR A 68 12.06 -1.90 -9.93
C TYR A 68 12.12 -1.29 -8.54
N SER A 69 11.55 -1.98 -7.56
CA SER A 69 11.63 -1.56 -6.17
C SER A 69 11.65 -2.73 -5.22
N ILE A 70 12.25 -2.50 -4.04
CA ILE A 70 12.14 -3.42 -2.91
C ILE A 70 11.35 -2.72 -1.82
N ASN A 71 10.29 -3.36 -1.38
CA ASN A 71 9.37 -2.84 -0.39
C ASN A 71 9.27 -3.82 0.78
N ILE A 72 9.16 -3.25 1.96
CA ILE A 72 8.90 -3.92 3.23
C ILE A 72 7.40 -3.77 3.45
N ARG A 73 6.66 -4.90 3.39
CA ARG A 73 5.19 -4.92 3.46
C ARG A 73 4.72 -5.64 4.73
N ILE A 74 3.83 -4.98 5.46
CA ILE A 74 2.98 -5.57 6.49
C ILE A 74 1.58 -5.59 5.90
N VAL A 75 1.01 -6.79 5.73
CA VAL A 75 -0.33 -6.93 5.14
C VAL A 75 -1.36 -7.01 6.26
N LYS A 76 -2.49 -6.33 6.08
CA LYS A 76 -3.62 -6.34 7.01
C LYS A 76 -4.89 -6.80 6.29
N ALA A 77 -5.88 -7.24 7.06
CA ALA A 77 -7.20 -7.61 6.51
C ALA A 77 -7.92 -6.46 5.80
N THR A 78 -7.48 -5.22 6.03
CA THR A 78 -7.99 -4.01 5.37
C THR A 78 -7.29 -3.71 4.04
N ASP A 79 -6.22 -4.44 3.69
CA ASP A 79 -5.56 -4.27 2.39
C ASP A 79 -6.48 -4.81 1.29
N ALA A 80 -6.89 -3.92 0.38
CA ALA A 80 -7.72 -4.30 -0.76
C ALA A 80 -6.93 -5.18 -1.76
N PRO A 81 -7.59 -6.13 -2.44
CA PRO A 81 -6.98 -6.81 -3.58
C PRO A 81 -6.67 -5.81 -4.69
N LEU A 82 -5.56 -6.05 -5.39
CA LEU A 82 -5.03 -5.20 -6.44
C LEU A 82 -4.85 -5.96 -7.75
N GLN A 83 -4.71 -5.21 -8.82
CA GLN A 83 -4.23 -5.67 -10.12
C GLN A 83 -3.32 -4.58 -10.70
N HIS A 84 -2.11 -4.96 -11.08
CA HIS A 84 -1.14 -4.06 -11.70
C HIS A 84 -1.06 -4.37 -13.18
N ALA A 85 -1.30 -3.40 -14.07
CA ALA A 85 -1.35 -3.69 -15.51
C ALA A 85 0.04 -3.94 -16.12
N ASN A 86 1.09 -3.31 -15.58
CA ASN A 86 2.41 -3.27 -16.19
C ASN A 86 3.54 -3.76 -15.28
N SER A 87 3.26 -4.07 -14.01
CA SER A 87 4.26 -4.56 -13.08
C SER A 87 3.97 -5.98 -12.60
N LEU A 88 5.05 -6.71 -12.32
CA LEU A 88 5.02 -8.01 -11.64
C LEU A 88 5.44 -7.83 -10.19
N ASP A 89 4.94 -8.73 -9.34
CA ASP A 89 5.28 -8.80 -7.92
C ASP A 89 5.90 -10.14 -7.56
N ILE A 90 6.96 -10.08 -6.75
CA ILE A 90 7.53 -11.22 -6.04
C ILE A 90 7.42 -10.93 -4.55
N TRP A 91 6.66 -11.76 -3.86
CA TRP A 91 6.47 -11.72 -2.42
C TRP A 91 7.33 -12.80 -1.77
N LEU A 92 8.40 -12.39 -1.08
CA LEU A 92 9.19 -13.27 -0.23
C LEU A 92 8.69 -13.16 1.20
N VAL A 93 8.02 -14.21 1.70
CA VAL A 93 7.34 -14.17 3.00
C VAL A 93 8.36 -14.26 4.12
N SER A 94 8.41 -13.22 4.95
CA SER A 94 9.41 -13.09 6.03
C SER A 94 8.89 -13.59 7.37
N ALA A 95 7.61 -13.37 7.68
CA ALA A 95 6.97 -13.89 8.90
C ALA A 95 5.45 -13.97 8.78
N GLY A 96 4.83 -14.71 9.69
CA GLY A 96 3.39 -14.88 9.76
C GLY A 96 2.84 -15.84 8.71
N SER A 97 1.53 -15.75 8.49
CA SER A 97 0.81 -16.54 7.50
C SER A 97 -0.37 -15.77 6.92
N ALA A 98 -0.75 -16.11 5.69
CA ALA A 98 -1.95 -15.62 5.00
C ALA A 98 -2.33 -16.60 3.90
N THR A 99 -3.56 -16.54 3.43
CA THR A 99 -3.99 -17.21 2.19
C THR A 99 -3.94 -16.18 1.07
N ALA A 100 -3.07 -16.38 0.08
CA ALA A 100 -3.09 -15.59 -1.14
C ALA A 100 -4.28 -16.01 -2.00
N VAL A 101 -5.00 -15.03 -2.55
CA VAL A 101 -6.07 -15.23 -3.54
C VAL A 101 -5.60 -14.57 -4.82
N THR A 102 -5.44 -15.34 -5.90
CA THR A 102 -4.85 -14.84 -7.16
C THR A 102 -5.63 -15.30 -8.39
N GLY A 103 -5.57 -14.53 -9.47
CA GLY A 103 -6.33 -14.81 -10.70
C GLY A 103 -7.79 -14.40 -10.58
N GLY A 104 -8.66 -15.03 -11.37
CA GLY A 104 -10.09 -14.73 -11.37
C GLY A 104 -10.41 -13.30 -11.82
N GLU A 105 -11.51 -12.76 -11.29
CA GLU A 105 -12.05 -11.44 -11.60
C GLU A 105 -11.98 -10.52 -10.38
N LEU A 106 -11.38 -9.33 -10.55
CA LEU A 106 -11.37 -8.29 -9.53
C LEU A 106 -12.70 -7.54 -9.52
N LEU A 107 -13.49 -7.70 -8.46
CA LEU A 107 -14.82 -7.08 -8.37
C LEU A 107 -14.74 -5.61 -7.95
N ASP A 108 -15.68 -4.80 -8.46
CA ASP A 108 -15.78 -3.35 -8.23
C ASP A 108 -14.48 -2.60 -8.54
N LEU A 109 -13.82 -3.01 -9.64
CA LEU A 109 -12.52 -2.49 -10.05
C LEU A 109 -12.54 -0.97 -10.20
N LYS A 110 -11.64 -0.31 -9.48
CA LYS A 110 -11.36 1.13 -9.58
C LYS A 110 -9.88 1.34 -9.89
N LYS A 111 -9.61 1.94 -11.04
CA LYS A 111 -8.26 2.39 -11.40
C LYS A 111 -7.83 3.53 -10.49
N ARG A 112 -6.58 3.51 -10.04
CA ARG A 112 -5.98 4.63 -9.31
C ARG A 112 -5.59 5.72 -10.32
N PRO A 113 -5.86 7.02 -10.02
CA PRO A 113 -5.39 8.10 -10.86
C PRO A 113 -3.86 8.06 -11.00
N ASN A 114 -3.35 8.29 -12.21
CA ASN A 114 -1.92 8.37 -12.52
C ASN A 114 -1.09 7.13 -12.12
N SER A 115 -1.71 5.94 -12.13
CA SER A 115 -1.05 4.66 -11.83
C SER A 115 -1.67 3.55 -12.68
N ASP A 116 -0.91 2.50 -12.96
CA ASP A 116 -1.40 1.28 -13.59
C ASP A 116 -2.11 0.33 -12.60
N ASP A 117 -2.14 0.71 -11.32
CA ASP A 117 -2.82 -0.01 -10.25
C ASP A 117 -4.34 0.14 -10.36
N ALA A 118 -5.03 -0.98 -10.22
CA ALA A 118 -6.45 -1.04 -9.91
C ALA A 118 -6.68 -1.73 -8.57
N ALA A 119 -7.70 -1.29 -7.84
CA ALA A 119 -8.14 -1.92 -6.60
C ALA A 119 -9.58 -2.40 -6.73
N GLY A 120 -9.93 -3.49 -6.04
CA GLY A 120 -11.28 -4.02 -5.99
C GLY A 120 -11.74 -4.30 -4.57
N THR A 121 -12.98 -4.76 -4.43
CA THR A 121 -13.55 -5.18 -3.13
C THR A 121 -13.21 -6.62 -2.79
N SER A 122 -13.13 -7.49 -3.80
CA SER A 122 -12.82 -8.91 -3.64
C SER A 122 -12.37 -9.53 -4.97
N ILE A 123 -11.91 -10.78 -4.93
CA ILE A 123 -11.57 -11.58 -6.12
C ILE A 123 -12.56 -12.73 -6.24
N LYS A 124 -13.25 -12.83 -7.38
CA LYS A 124 -14.17 -13.92 -7.70
C LYS A 124 -13.46 -14.98 -8.53
N GLY A 125 -13.56 -16.24 -8.12
CA GLY A 125 -12.98 -17.37 -8.86
C GLY A 125 -11.44 -17.41 -8.85
N GLY A 126 -10.81 -16.75 -7.87
CA GLY A 126 -9.36 -16.82 -7.68
C GLY A 126 -8.93 -18.17 -7.09
N VAL A 127 -7.66 -18.53 -7.33
CA VAL A 127 -6.99 -19.67 -6.69
C VAL A 127 -6.51 -19.23 -5.31
N GLU A 128 -6.81 -20.05 -4.31
CA GLU A 128 -6.38 -19.85 -2.93
C GLU A 128 -5.16 -20.69 -2.60
N GLN A 129 -4.12 -20.04 -2.08
CA GLN A 129 -2.87 -20.69 -1.70
C GLN A 129 -2.45 -20.22 -0.30
N PRO A 130 -2.44 -21.10 0.71
CA PRO A 130 -1.87 -20.80 2.01
C PRO A 130 -0.35 -20.54 1.89
N LEU A 131 0.11 -19.46 2.52
CA LEU A 131 1.50 -19.03 2.58
C LEU A 131 1.94 -18.83 4.03
N LYS A 132 3.21 -19.14 4.29
CA LYS A 132 3.92 -18.93 5.56
C LYS A 132 5.34 -18.44 5.31
N ALA A 133 6.03 -18.07 6.37
CA ALA A 133 7.44 -17.66 6.31
C ALA A 133 8.30 -18.67 5.51
N GLY A 134 9.13 -18.13 4.61
CA GLY A 134 9.97 -18.90 3.69
C GLY A 134 9.32 -19.22 2.34
N ASP A 135 8.01 -19.10 2.21
CA ASP A 135 7.33 -19.29 0.92
C ASP A 135 7.55 -18.05 0.01
N VAL A 136 7.44 -18.28 -1.31
CA VAL A 136 7.55 -17.24 -2.34
C VAL A 136 6.29 -17.26 -3.20
N LEU A 137 5.71 -16.08 -3.43
CA LEU A 137 4.60 -15.89 -4.36
C LEU A 137 5.04 -14.97 -5.51
N TYR A 138 4.86 -15.44 -6.74
CA TYR A 138 5.02 -14.63 -7.95
C TYR A 138 3.64 -14.27 -8.51
N VAL A 139 3.44 -13.01 -8.85
CA VAL A 139 2.23 -12.51 -9.50
C VAL A 139 2.63 -11.77 -10.78
N PRO A 140 2.26 -12.27 -11.97
CA PRO A 140 2.55 -11.59 -13.22
C PRO A 140 1.65 -10.36 -13.45
N PRO A 141 2.01 -9.48 -14.40
CA PRO A 141 1.18 -8.32 -14.74
C PRO A 141 -0.22 -8.75 -15.16
N GLY A 142 -1.21 -7.94 -14.78
CA GLY A 142 -2.61 -8.13 -15.12
C GLY A 142 -3.33 -9.17 -14.27
N VAL A 143 -2.67 -9.85 -13.32
CA VAL A 143 -3.33 -10.83 -12.46
C VAL A 143 -3.87 -10.17 -11.18
N PRO A 144 -5.19 -10.26 -10.91
CA PRO A 144 -5.74 -9.87 -9.62
C PRO A 144 -5.11 -10.67 -8.48
N HIS A 145 -4.76 -10.00 -7.40
CA HIS A 145 -4.17 -10.64 -6.23
C HIS A 145 -4.53 -9.92 -4.94
N GLY A 146 -4.67 -10.68 -3.86
CA GLY A 146 -4.95 -10.18 -2.51
C GLY A 146 -4.67 -11.26 -1.48
N PHE A 147 -4.89 -10.93 -0.21
CA PHE A 147 -4.65 -11.84 0.91
C PHE A 147 -5.87 -11.89 1.84
N LYS A 148 -6.13 -13.07 2.39
CA LYS A 148 -7.10 -13.30 3.47
C LYS A 148 -6.50 -14.17 4.57
N ASP A 149 -7.25 -14.42 5.64
CA ASP A 149 -6.82 -15.26 6.77
C ASP A 149 -5.47 -14.83 7.38
N ILE A 150 -5.23 -13.52 7.42
CA ILE A 150 -3.93 -12.93 7.73
C ILE A 150 -3.62 -13.04 9.22
N ARG A 151 -2.43 -13.56 9.55
CA ARG A 151 -1.89 -13.66 10.91
C ARG A 151 -0.44 -13.17 10.93
N GLY A 152 -0.24 -11.91 11.29
CA GLY A 152 1.10 -11.30 11.40
C GLY A 152 1.92 -11.34 10.11
N PHE A 153 1.26 -11.35 8.94
CA PHE A 153 1.92 -11.55 7.65
C PHE A 153 2.75 -10.33 7.25
N ARG A 154 4.05 -10.56 7.05
CA ARG A 154 4.98 -9.56 6.51
C ARG A 154 5.94 -10.21 5.52
N ALA A 155 6.30 -9.45 4.51
CA ALA A 155 7.05 -9.94 3.37
C ALA A 155 7.90 -8.82 2.76
N PHE A 156 8.94 -9.21 2.03
CA PHE A 156 9.49 -8.34 1.00
C PHE A 156 8.62 -8.42 -0.24
N LEU A 157 8.20 -7.27 -0.74
CA LEU A 157 7.58 -7.12 -2.05
C LEU A 157 8.62 -6.53 -3.00
N ILE A 158 9.12 -7.37 -3.88
CA ILE A 158 10.03 -6.99 -4.95
C ILE A 158 9.17 -6.82 -6.19
N ARG A 159 9.19 -5.61 -6.75
CA ARG A 159 8.38 -5.26 -7.91
C ARG A 159 9.28 -4.91 -9.08
N PHE A 160 8.89 -5.35 -10.27
CA PHE A 160 9.50 -4.94 -11.54
C PHE A 160 8.44 -4.43 -12.49
N ASP A 161 8.74 -3.32 -13.15
CA ASP A 161 8.02 -2.87 -14.32
C ASP A 161 8.40 -3.77 -15.52
N THR A 162 7.42 -4.09 -16.34
CA THR A 162 7.57 -5.02 -17.48
C THR A 162 7.39 -4.34 -18.83
N LYS A 163 7.35 -3.00 -18.84
CA LYS A 163 7.18 -2.15 -20.02
C LYS A 163 8.16 -1.00 -20.03
#